data_AF-A0A947KKQ4-F1
#
_entry.id   AF-A0A947KKQ4-F1
#
_cell.length_a   1.000
_cell.length_b   1.000
_cell.length_c   1.000
_cell.angle_alpha   90.00
_cell.angle_beta   90.00
_cell.angle_gamma   90.00
#
_symmetry.space_group_name_H-M   'P 1'
#
loop_
_entity.id
_entity.type
_entity.pdbx_description
1 polymer ?
#
loop_
_entity_poly.entity_id
_entity_poly.type
_entity_poly.pdbx_seq_one_letter_code
_entity_poly.pdbx_strand_id
1 'polypeptide(L)'
;MNVKDINLTPAELQAILDHKRTMSVVHGVEVSLEDAIEHFIEHYELDWMREKQRGDLAEQRLEIEKHKYLRSEKEGHDIGKARAAEEWCVKYAPIWRSEHESLERNGFLKISVVIQSEHGLHMQPASTLANLAQQYNCEVYMHRAGMDYFNFILQGKEYLNVKSVLCLLTVKAEKGELLEFIATGAQAKTALENIAVYIGQGTKPQKIESVPGVE
;
A
#
# COMPACT_ATOMS: atom_id res chain seq x y z
N MET A 1 -0.87 9.10 21.36
CA MET A 1 -1.14 9.45 19.95
C MET A 1 -2.10 8.41 19.42
N ASN A 2 -3.17 8.77 18.71
CA ASN A 2 -4.07 7.76 18.18
C ASN A 2 -3.43 7.17 16.92
N VAL A 3 -3.08 5.89 16.97
CA VAL A 3 -2.42 5.14 15.88
C VAL A 3 -3.17 5.27 14.55
N LYS A 4 -4.49 5.46 14.62
CA LYS A 4 -5.35 5.60 13.44
C LYS A 4 -5.12 6.90 12.68
N ASP A 5 -4.71 7.98 13.34
CA ASP A 5 -4.56 9.29 12.71
C ASP A 5 -3.23 9.42 11.93
N ILE A 6 -2.42 8.36 11.91
CA ILE A 6 -1.11 8.34 11.26
C ILE A 6 -1.29 8.05 9.78
N ASN A 7 -0.85 8.99 8.95
CA ASN A 7 -0.84 8.82 7.51
C ASN A 7 0.45 8.13 7.08
N LEU A 8 0.35 6.82 6.80
CA LEU A 8 1.45 5.98 6.39
C LEU A 8 1.76 6.14 4.90
N THR A 9 3.02 5.89 4.57
CA THR A 9 3.49 5.57 3.23
C THR A 9 3.40 4.06 2.96
N PRO A 10 3.34 3.62 1.69
CA PRO A 10 3.38 2.19 1.38
C PRO A 10 4.64 1.47 1.88
N ALA A 11 5.80 2.14 1.91
CA ALA A 11 7.03 1.59 2.46
C ALA A 11 6.92 1.37 3.98
N GLU A 12 6.37 2.32 4.72
CA GLU A 12 6.13 2.19 6.17
C GLU A 12 5.13 1.07 6.44
N LEU A 13 4.01 1.02 5.70
CA LEU A 13 3.03 -0.05 5.86
C LEU A 13 3.66 -1.42 5.61
N GLN A 14 4.46 -1.57 4.54
CA GLN A 14 5.13 -2.83 4.27
C GLN A 14 6.09 -3.23 5.41
N ALA A 15 6.88 -2.28 5.93
CA ALA A 15 7.77 -2.52 7.06
C ALA A 15 7.01 -2.93 8.34
N ILE A 16 5.88 -2.27 8.62
CA ILE A 16 5.00 -2.60 9.74
C ILE A 16 4.41 -4.01 9.56
N LEU A 17 4.05 -4.42 8.34
CA LEU A 17 3.54 -5.77 8.09
C LEU A 17 4.61 -6.84 8.27
N ASP A 18 5.85 -6.57 7.89
CA ASP A 18 6.97 -7.48 8.12
C ASP A 18 7.32 -7.56 9.62
N HIS A 19 7.21 -6.44 10.34
CA HIS A 19 7.31 -6.41 11.79
C HIS A 19 6.18 -7.20 12.46
N LYS A 20 4.92 -6.99 12.06
CA LYS A 20 3.72 -7.75 12.52
C LYS A 20 3.96 -9.26 12.37
N ARG A 21 4.47 -9.70 11.22
CA ARG A 21 4.79 -11.11 10.95
C ARG A 21 5.85 -11.64 11.92
N THR A 22 6.92 -10.88 12.12
CA THR A 22 8.01 -11.25 13.04
C THR A 22 7.51 -11.35 14.47
N MET A 23 6.74 -10.36 14.93
CA MET A 23 6.11 -10.38 16.24
C MET A 23 5.18 -11.57 16.41
N SER A 24 4.34 -11.87 15.40
CA SER A 24 3.41 -13.00 15.45
C SER A 24 4.13 -14.34 15.61
N VAL A 25 5.29 -14.50 14.95
CA VAL A 25 6.15 -15.68 15.12
C VAL A 25 6.72 -15.76 16.53
N VAL A 26 7.20 -14.64 17.09
CA VAL A 26 7.81 -14.58 18.44
C VAL A 26 6.78 -14.86 19.54
N HIS A 27 5.57 -14.28 19.43
CA HIS A 27 4.50 -14.46 20.41
C HIS A 27 3.74 -15.79 20.24
N GLY A 28 3.87 -16.46 19.09
CA GLY A 28 3.15 -17.69 18.78
C GLY A 28 1.65 -17.50 18.54
N VAL A 29 1.18 -16.25 18.45
CA VAL A 29 -0.20 -15.85 18.17
C VAL A 29 -0.21 -14.72 17.15
N GLU A 30 -1.27 -14.62 16.35
CA GLU A 30 -1.39 -13.52 15.39
C GLU A 30 -1.56 -12.18 16.12
N VAL A 31 -0.64 -11.26 15.86
CA VAL A 31 -0.67 -9.90 16.40
C VAL A 31 -1.57 -9.02 15.52
N SER A 32 -2.37 -8.14 16.14
CA SER A 32 -3.21 -7.21 15.39
C SER A 32 -2.37 -6.18 14.64
N LEU A 33 -2.95 -5.53 13.63
CA LEU A 33 -2.21 -4.50 12.89
C LEU A 33 -1.97 -3.28 13.78
N GLU A 34 -2.95 -2.90 14.59
CA GLU A 34 -2.86 -1.77 15.51
C GLU A 34 -1.73 -1.94 16.53
N ASP A 35 -1.64 -3.11 17.16
CA ASP A 35 -0.58 -3.42 18.13
C ASP A 35 0.79 -3.42 17.44
N ALA A 36 0.87 -3.92 16.21
CA ALA A 36 2.11 -3.90 15.43
C ALA A 36 2.54 -2.48 15.06
N ILE A 37 1.59 -1.59 14.71
CA ILE A 37 1.91 -0.18 14.42
C ILE A 37 2.41 0.50 15.70
N GLU A 38 1.71 0.33 16.83
CA GLU A 38 2.11 0.92 18.11
C GLU A 38 3.52 0.48 18.51
N HIS A 39 3.77 -0.83 18.49
CA HIS A 39 5.08 -1.38 18.83
C HIS A 39 6.18 -0.92 17.84
N PHE A 40 5.87 -0.82 16.54
CA PHE A 40 6.81 -0.37 15.53
C PHE A 40 7.22 1.09 15.76
N ILE A 41 6.26 1.97 16.02
CA ILE A 41 6.50 3.39 16.28
C ILE A 41 7.33 3.59 17.55
N GLU A 42 6.97 2.89 18.62
CA GLU A 42 7.65 3.06 19.91
C GLU A 42 9.10 2.57 19.89
N HIS A 43 9.41 1.53 19.13
CA HIS A 43 10.68 0.81 19.27
C HIS A 43 11.56 0.78 18.02
N TYR A 44 11.00 0.96 16.81
CA TYR A 44 11.71 0.68 15.56
C TYR A 44 11.66 1.81 14.52
N GLU A 45 10.65 2.69 14.56
CA GLU A 45 10.42 3.71 13.52
C GLU A 45 11.64 4.57 13.27
N LEU A 46 12.27 5.11 14.33
CA LEU A 46 13.43 6.01 14.17
C LEU A 46 14.61 5.34 13.48
N ASP A 47 14.93 4.10 13.85
CA ASP A 47 16.07 3.39 13.28
C ASP A 47 15.77 2.90 11.87
N TRP A 48 14.54 2.42 11.62
CA TRP A 48 14.09 2.08 10.28
C TRP A 48 14.11 3.29 9.34
N MET A 49 13.63 4.45 9.78
CA MET A 49 13.64 5.69 8.99
C MET A 49 15.05 6.14 8.63
N ARG A 50 16.00 6.05 9.58
CA ARG A 50 17.42 6.36 9.32
C ARG A 50 18.03 5.42 8.29
N GLU A 51 17.74 4.12 8.41
CA GLU A 51 18.25 3.12 7.49
C GLU A 51 17.68 3.32 6.08
N LYS A 52 16.36 3.53 5.98
CA LYS A 52 15.69 3.85 4.72
C LYS A 52 16.28 5.10 4.08
N GLN A 53 16.41 6.21 4.84
CA GLN A 53 16.98 7.45 4.33
C GLN A 53 18.42 7.25 3.83
N ARG A 54 19.21 6.42 4.51
CA ARG A 54 20.57 6.08 4.08
C ARG A 54 20.57 5.30 2.76
N GLY A 55 19.68 4.31 2.61
CA GLY A 55 19.48 3.55 1.38
C GLY A 55 19.05 4.46 0.23
N ASP A 56 18.01 5.26 0.44
CA ASP A 56 17.49 6.19 -0.57
C ASP A 56 18.55 7.19 -1.03
N LEU A 57 19.34 7.75 -0.11
CA LEU A 57 20.45 8.65 -0.46
C LEU A 57 21.53 7.95 -1.29
N ALA A 58 21.81 6.67 -1.02
CA ALA A 58 22.78 5.91 -1.80
C ALA A 58 22.25 5.64 -3.22
N GLU A 59 20.99 5.25 -3.35
CA GLU A 59 20.35 5.02 -4.66
C GLU A 59 20.23 6.31 -5.48
N GLN A 60 19.79 7.41 -4.87
CA GLN A 60 19.70 8.70 -5.55
C GLN A 60 21.07 9.19 -6.04
N ARG A 61 22.16 8.92 -5.31
CA ARG A 61 23.52 9.23 -5.78
C ARG A 61 23.87 8.44 -7.05
N LEU A 62 23.48 7.17 -7.12
CA LEU A 62 23.69 6.36 -8.32
C LEU A 62 22.89 6.92 -9.50
N GLU A 63 21.64 7.34 -9.28
CA GLU A 63 20.81 7.95 -10.32
C GLU A 63 21.36 9.31 -10.79
N ILE A 64 21.90 10.13 -9.89
CA ILE A 64 22.56 11.40 -10.25
C ILE A 64 23.80 11.13 -11.11
N GLU A 65 24.63 10.14 -10.76
CA GLU A 65 25.83 9.81 -11.55
C GLU A 65 25.46 9.23 -12.92
N LYS A 66 24.39 8.43 -13.03
CA LYS A 66 23.83 7.98 -14.32
C LYS A 66 23.34 9.16 -15.16
N HIS A 67 22.57 10.08 -14.56
CA HIS A 67 22.08 11.29 -15.24
C HIS A 67 23.24 12.17 -15.72
N LYS A 68 24.25 12.36 -14.87
CA LYS A 68 25.48 13.07 -15.20
C LYS A 68 26.13 12.46 -16.45
N TYR A 69 26.36 11.14 -16.45
CA TYR A 69 26.98 10.43 -17.55
C TYR A 69 26.22 10.65 -18.87
N LEU A 70 24.91 10.39 -18.88
CA LEU A 70 24.06 10.51 -20.07
C LEU A 70 23.99 11.94 -20.61
N ARG A 71 24.05 12.95 -19.73
CA ARG A 71 24.07 14.36 -20.14
C ARG A 71 25.42 14.80 -20.65
N SER A 72 26.51 14.35 -20.03
CA SER A 72 27.86 14.63 -20.50
C SER A 72 28.12 14.04 -21.89
N GLU A 73 27.59 12.85 -22.19
CA GLU A 73 27.64 12.27 -23.54
C GLU A 73 26.88 13.12 -24.56
N LYS A 74 25.69 13.63 -24.20
CA LYS A 74 24.86 14.46 -25.08
C LYS A 74 25.45 15.85 -25.34
N GLU A 75 26.04 16.47 -24.33
CA GLU A 75 26.65 17.81 -24.44
C GLU A 75 28.09 17.76 -24.99
N GLY A 76 28.69 16.57 -25.10
CA GLY A 76 30.05 16.37 -25.61
C GLY A 76 31.15 16.84 -24.66
N HIS A 77 30.80 17.19 -23.42
CA HIS A 77 31.73 17.56 -22.34
C HIS A 77 31.16 17.21 -20.97
N ASP A 78 32.01 17.11 -19.94
CA ASP A 78 31.52 16.84 -18.58
C ASP A 78 30.67 18.03 -18.09
N ILE A 79 29.40 17.78 -17.74
CA ILE A 79 28.50 18.80 -17.17
C ILE A 79 28.78 19.08 -15.69
N GLY A 80 29.57 18.21 -15.03
CA GLY A 80 29.94 18.34 -13.63
C GLY A 80 28.86 17.85 -12.65
N LYS A 81 29.30 17.51 -11.43
CA LYS A 81 28.43 16.88 -10.41
C LYS A 81 27.34 17.82 -9.89
N ALA A 82 27.67 19.09 -9.64
CA ALA A 82 26.73 20.05 -9.07
C ALA A 82 25.55 20.32 -10.01
N ARG A 83 25.82 20.55 -11.30
CA ARG A 83 24.79 20.78 -12.33
C ARG A 83 23.93 19.54 -12.55
N ALA A 84 24.54 18.36 -12.62
CA ALA A 84 23.80 17.10 -12.76
C ALA A 84 22.86 16.87 -11.56
N ALA A 85 23.35 17.11 -10.33
CA ALA A 85 22.55 16.98 -9.12
C ALA A 85 21.39 17.98 -9.09
N GLU A 86 21.62 19.25 -9.44
CA GLU A 86 20.58 20.27 -9.49
C GLU A 86 19.47 19.91 -10.48
N GLU A 87 19.83 19.56 -11.71
CA GLU A 87 18.86 19.16 -12.72
C GLU A 87 18.08 17.91 -12.32
N TRP A 88 18.77 16.94 -11.71
CA TRP A 88 18.14 15.71 -11.24
C TRP A 88 17.17 15.97 -10.07
N CYS A 89 17.57 16.79 -9.10
CA CYS A 89 16.75 17.18 -7.97
C CYS A 89 15.45 17.87 -8.40
N VAL A 90 15.52 18.72 -9.44
CA VAL A 90 14.35 19.44 -9.95
C VAL A 90 13.43 18.54 -10.78
N LYS A 91 13.98 17.70 -11.65
CA LYS A 91 13.19 16.95 -12.66
C LYS A 91 12.81 15.55 -12.23
N TYR A 92 13.73 14.81 -11.61
CA TYR A 92 13.60 13.37 -11.42
C TYR A 92 13.38 12.99 -9.95
N ALA A 93 13.94 13.72 -8.99
CA ALA A 93 13.80 13.38 -7.57
C ALA A 93 12.34 13.29 -7.07
N PRO A 94 11.40 14.17 -7.49
CA PRO A 94 10.01 14.04 -7.08
C PRO A 94 9.34 12.77 -7.64
N ILE A 95 9.65 12.43 -8.89
CA ILE A 95 9.13 11.23 -9.57
C ILE A 95 9.70 9.99 -8.89
N TRP A 96 11.02 9.96 -8.70
CA TRP A 96 11.72 8.87 -8.03
C TRP A 96 11.15 8.61 -6.63
N ARG A 97 10.91 9.67 -5.84
CA ARG A 97 10.29 9.55 -4.51
C ARG A 97 8.85 9.03 -4.61
N SER A 98 8.06 9.51 -5.55
CA SER A 98 6.70 9.03 -5.76
C SER A 98 6.65 7.56 -6.15
N GLU A 99 7.60 7.09 -6.97
CA GLU A 99 7.72 5.69 -7.37
C GLU A 99 8.15 4.82 -6.18
N HIS A 100 9.10 5.30 -5.37
CA HIS A 100 9.56 4.60 -4.17
C HIS A 100 8.49 4.48 -3.10
N GLU A 101 7.59 5.46 -3.02
CA GLU A 101 6.40 5.42 -2.17
C GLU A 101 5.16 4.89 -2.90
N SER A 102 5.31 4.21 -4.03
CA SER A 102 4.17 3.62 -4.73
C SER A 102 3.74 2.30 -4.09
N LEU A 103 2.45 1.95 -4.21
CA LEU A 103 1.93 0.64 -3.81
C LEU A 103 2.67 -0.50 -4.53
N GLU A 104 2.90 -0.36 -5.84
CA GLU A 104 3.52 -1.39 -6.67
C GLU A 104 4.93 -1.71 -6.19
N ARG A 105 5.78 -0.69 -6.02
CA ARG A 105 7.17 -0.84 -5.56
C ARG A 105 7.27 -1.51 -4.20
N ASN A 106 6.28 -1.27 -3.33
CA ASN A 106 6.22 -1.82 -1.98
C ASN A 106 5.41 -3.12 -1.88
N GLY A 107 5.13 -3.78 -3.01
CA GLY A 107 4.56 -5.14 -3.02
C GLY A 107 3.03 -5.20 -2.84
N PHE A 108 2.33 -4.08 -2.99
CA PHE A 108 0.88 -4.01 -2.95
C PHE A 108 0.28 -4.05 -4.36
N LEU A 109 -0.77 -4.84 -4.52
CA LEU A 109 -1.66 -4.81 -5.66
C LEU A 109 -2.91 -4.02 -5.30
N LYS A 110 -3.49 -3.31 -6.28
CA LYS A 110 -4.71 -2.52 -6.10
C LYS A 110 -5.77 -2.91 -7.13
N ILE A 111 -7.03 -2.95 -6.71
CA ILE A 111 -8.18 -3.08 -7.61
C ILE A 111 -9.34 -2.22 -7.12
N SER A 112 -10.15 -1.70 -8.04
CA SER A 112 -11.39 -1.00 -7.72
C SER A 112 -12.59 -1.70 -8.32
N VAL A 113 -13.65 -1.86 -7.54
CA VAL A 113 -14.86 -2.60 -7.92
C VAL A 113 -16.11 -1.85 -7.45
N VAL A 114 -17.13 -1.82 -8.31
CA VAL A 114 -18.43 -1.22 -7.99
C VAL A 114 -19.34 -2.29 -7.40
N ILE A 115 -19.97 -1.99 -6.27
CA ILE A 115 -20.91 -2.91 -5.62
C ILE A 115 -22.14 -3.11 -6.50
N GLN A 116 -22.42 -4.37 -6.88
CA GLN A 116 -23.61 -4.69 -7.69
C GLN A 116 -24.79 -5.21 -6.86
N SER A 117 -24.53 -5.73 -5.65
CA SER A 117 -25.55 -6.26 -4.76
C SER A 117 -26.55 -5.18 -4.33
N GLU A 118 -27.85 -5.43 -4.52
CA GLU A 118 -28.94 -4.57 -4.00
C GLU A 118 -28.91 -4.42 -2.48
N HIS A 119 -28.40 -5.43 -1.77
CA HIS A 119 -28.27 -5.42 -0.32
C HIS A 119 -26.97 -4.77 0.16
N GLY A 120 -26.19 -4.16 -0.73
CA GLY A 120 -24.92 -3.52 -0.38
C GLY A 120 -23.93 -4.46 0.32
N LEU A 121 -23.03 -3.87 1.10
CA LEU A 121 -22.11 -4.57 2.00
C LEU A 121 -22.62 -4.50 3.44
N HIS A 122 -23.68 -5.27 3.72
CA HIS A 122 -24.29 -5.44 5.06
C HIS A 122 -23.92 -6.80 5.69
N MET A 123 -24.64 -7.23 6.73
CA MET A 123 -24.25 -8.38 7.58
C MET A 123 -23.83 -9.65 6.85
N GLN A 124 -24.70 -10.21 6.00
CA GLN A 124 -24.38 -11.45 5.28
C GLN A 124 -23.29 -11.19 4.22
N PRO A 125 -23.40 -10.18 3.32
CA PRO A 125 -22.36 -9.93 2.33
C PRO A 125 -20.97 -9.66 2.93
N ALA A 126 -20.90 -8.94 4.05
CA ALA A 126 -19.68 -8.64 4.81
C ALA A 126 -19.06 -9.91 5.40
N SER A 127 -19.89 -10.78 6.00
CA SER A 127 -19.41 -12.04 6.59
C SER A 127 -18.82 -12.96 5.53
N THR A 128 -19.49 -13.09 4.38
CA THR A 128 -18.99 -13.88 3.25
C THR A 128 -17.70 -13.27 2.67
N LEU A 129 -17.60 -11.94 2.57
CA LEU A 129 -16.39 -11.27 2.12
C LEU A 129 -15.19 -11.52 3.04
N ALA A 130 -15.38 -11.39 4.36
CA ALA A 130 -14.32 -11.66 5.33
C ALA A 130 -13.88 -13.12 5.28
N ASN A 131 -14.83 -14.06 5.24
CA ASN A 131 -14.52 -15.49 5.14
C ASN A 131 -13.78 -15.83 3.85
N LEU A 132 -14.15 -15.19 2.73
CA LEU A 132 -13.42 -15.32 1.46
C LEU A 132 -11.98 -14.80 1.62
N ALA A 133 -11.79 -13.60 2.17
CA ALA A 133 -10.46 -13.01 2.35
C ALA A 133 -9.56 -13.84 3.28
N GLN A 134 -10.12 -14.47 4.32
CA GLN A 134 -9.38 -15.32 5.26
C GLN A 134 -8.79 -16.59 4.63
N GLN A 135 -9.33 -17.06 3.49
CA GLN A 135 -8.82 -18.25 2.80
C GLN A 135 -7.45 -18.03 2.15
N TYR A 136 -7.00 -16.78 2.03
CA TYR A 136 -5.77 -16.43 1.35
C TYR A 136 -4.66 -16.00 2.31
N ASN A 137 -3.46 -16.50 2.06
CA ASN A 137 -2.22 -16.10 2.70
C ASN A 137 -1.71 -14.76 2.13
N CYS A 138 -2.44 -13.70 2.45
CA CYS A 138 -2.13 -12.31 2.16
C CYS A 138 -2.86 -11.37 3.13
N GLU A 139 -2.42 -10.13 3.21
CA GLU A 139 -3.16 -9.06 3.87
C GLU A 139 -4.07 -8.38 2.84
N VAL A 140 -5.29 -8.02 3.23
CA VAL A 140 -6.26 -7.37 2.34
C VAL A 140 -6.93 -6.22 3.07
N TYR A 141 -6.85 -5.03 2.47
CA TYR A 141 -7.44 -3.82 3.00
C TYR A 141 -8.41 -3.20 1.99
N MET A 142 -9.37 -2.45 2.51
CA MET A 142 -10.39 -1.80 1.71
C MET A 142 -10.57 -0.34 2.11
N HIS A 143 -10.82 0.50 1.12
CA HIS A 143 -11.20 1.89 1.24
C HIS A 143 -12.58 2.12 0.59
N ARG A 144 -13.42 2.89 1.28
CA ARG A 144 -14.63 3.54 0.77
C ARG A 144 -14.57 5.00 1.22
N ALA A 145 -15.06 5.94 0.42
CA ALA A 145 -15.18 7.32 0.86
C ALA A 145 -16.20 7.45 2.01
N GLY A 146 -15.85 8.19 3.06
CA GLY A 146 -16.76 8.49 4.18
C GLY A 146 -17.00 7.32 5.14
N MET A 147 -15.98 6.49 5.39
CA MET A 147 -16.09 5.41 6.39
C MET A 147 -16.07 5.99 7.81
N ASP A 148 -16.92 5.45 8.68
CA ASP A 148 -16.95 5.83 10.11
C ASP A 148 -15.75 5.26 10.89
N TYR A 149 -15.18 4.16 10.41
CA TYR A 149 -14.13 3.40 11.09
C TYR A 149 -13.08 2.92 10.10
N PHE A 150 -11.82 2.99 10.52
CA PHE A 150 -10.67 2.46 9.79
C PHE A 150 -9.57 2.01 10.76
N ASN A 151 -8.63 1.22 10.24
CA ASN A 151 -7.46 0.73 10.98
C ASN A 151 -6.27 1.70 10.85
N PHE A 152 -6.06 2.28 9.65
CA PHE A 152 -4.96 3.21 9.37
C PHE A 152 -5.30 4.14 8.19
N ILE A 153 -4.50 5.19 8.02
CA ILE A 153 -4.52 6.07 6.85
C ILE A 153 -3.30 5.75 6.00
N LEU A 154 -3.48 5.60 4.69
CA LEU A 154 -2.43 5.36 3.72
C LEU A 154 -2.55 6.34 2.56
N GLN A 155 -1.53 7.16 2.35
CA GLN A 155 -1.53 8.21 1.31
C GLN A 155 -2.79 9.10 1.35
N GLY A 156 -3.26 9.42 2.56
CA GLY A 156 -4.44 10.26 2.80
C GLY A 156 -5.78 9.55 2.63
N LYS A 157 -5.81 8.23 2.41
CA LYS A 157 -7.03 7.41 2.35
C LYS A 157 -7.16 6.51 3.57
N GLU A 158 -8.38 6.39 4.08
CA GLU A 158 -8.71 5.53 5.21
C GLU A 158 -8.88 4.08 4.76
N TYR A 159 -8.21 3.14 5.42
CA TYR A 159 -8.26 1.72 5.09
C TYR A 159 -8.63 0.86 6.29
N LEU A 160 -9.41 -0.19 6.01
CA LEU A 160 -9.72 -1.21 7.00
C LEU A 160 -9.41 -2.63 6.55
N ASN A 161 -9.20 -3.52 7.50
CA ASN A 161 -8.89 -4.92 7.28
C ASN A 161 -10.13 -5.71 6.86
N VAL A 162 -10.10 -6.25 5.64
CA VAL A 162 -11.21 -7.01 5.05
C VAL A 162 -11.44 -8.35 5.75
N LYS A 163 -10.41 -8.92 6.39
CA LYS A 163 -10.54 -10.20 7.11
C LYS A 163 -11.39 -10.09 8.39
N SER A 164 -11.62 -8.87 8.88
CA SER A 164 -12.44 -8.61 10.06
C SER A 164 -13.89 -8.33 9.68
N VAL A 165 -14.79 -9.27 10.01
CA VAL A 165 -16.24 -9.10 9.85
C VAL A 165 -16.71 -7.83 10.56
N LEU A 166 -16.23 -7.58 11.79
CA LEU A 166 -16.61 -6.41 12.58
C LEU A 166 -16.24 -5.10 11.89
N CYS A 167 -15.05 -5.02 11.27
CA CYS A 167 -14.65 -3.84 10.50
C CYS A 167 -15.57 -3.64 9.30
N LEU A 168 -15.87 -4.71 8.56
CA LEU A 168 -16.73 -4.62 7.38
C LEU A 168 -18.16 -4.18 7.69
N LEU A 169 -18.71 -4.51 8.86
CA LEU A 169 -20.05 -4.06 9.26
C LEU A 169 -20.14 -2.52 9.40
N THR A 170 -19.02 -1.85 9.65
CA THR A 170 -18.98 -0.37 9.74
C THR A 170 -19.04 0.31 8.38
N VAL A 171 -18.72 -0.41 7.30
CA VAL A 171 -18.56 0.15 5.96
C VAL A 171 -19.88 0.66 5.41
N LYS A 172 -21.00 -0.03 5.65
CA LYS A 172 -22.35 0.34 5.20
C LYS A 172 -22.42 0.78 3.73
N ALA A 173 -21.65 0.13 2.85
CA ALA A 173 -21.62 0.52 1.44
C ALA A 173 -22.86 0.02 0.70
N GLU A 174 -23.34 0.82 -0.25
CA GLU A 174 -24.56 0.59 -1.01
C GLU A 174 -24.26 0.24 -2.46
N LYS A 175 -25.28 -0.27 -3.17
CA LYS A 175 -25.16 -0.57 -4.60
C LYS A 175 -24.73 0.66 -5.40
N GLY A 176 -23.82 0.48 -6.34
CA GLY A 176 -23.31 1.53 -7.21
C GLY A 176 -22.12 2.30 -6.64
N GLU A 177 -21.76 2.07 -5.37
CA GLU A 177 -20.57 2.68 -4.78
C GLU A 177 -19.28 1.96 -5.19
N LEU A 178 -18.20 2.73 -5.24
CA LEU A 178 -16.86 2.24 -5.57
C LEU A 178 -16.12 1.83 -4.30
N LEU A 179 -15.61 0.61 -4.28
CA LEU A 179 -14.69 0.12 -3.27
C LEU A 179 -13.30 -0.05 -3.88
N GLU A 180 -12.30 0.47 -3.19
CA GLU A 180 -10.89 0.27 -3.51
C GLU A 180 -10.32 -0.80 -2.58
N PHE A 181 -9.66 -1.81 -3.13
CA PHE A 181 -9.00 -2.87 -2.37
C PHE A 181 -7.50 -2.85 -2.66
N ILE A 182 -6.70 -3.03 -1.62
CA ILE A 182 -5.27 -3.29 -1.74
C ILE A 182 -4.93 -4.62 -1.06
N ALA A 183 -3.94 -5.34 -1.59
CA ALA A 183 -3.46 -6.57 -0.98
C ALA A 183 -1.96 -6.77 -1.17
N THR A 184 -1.31 -7.40 -0.20
CA THR A 184 0.13 -7.78 -0.24
C THR A 184 0.32 -9.21 0.29
N GLY A 185 1.29 -9.93 -0.27
CA GLY A 185 1.59 -11.32 0.09
C GLY A 185 1.38 -12.32 -1.04
N ALA A 186 1.71 -13.58 -0.78
CA ALA A 186 1.86 -14.62 -1.81
C ALA A 186 0.59 -14.86 -2.65
N GLN A 187 -0.59 -14.71 -2.05
CA GLN A 187 -1.88 -14.93 -2.72
C GLN A 187 -2.66 -13.63 -3.00
N ALA A 188 -2.02 -12.47 -2.90
CA ALA A 188 -2.68 -11.16 -3.03
C ALA A 188 -3.47 -11.01 -4.34
N LYS A 189 -2.87 -11.39 -5.48
CA LYS A 189 -3.52 -11.29 -6.79
C LYS A 189 -4.81 -12.12 -6.85
N THR A 190 -4.70 -13.39 -6.50
CA THR A 190 -5.84 -14.32 -6.51
C THR A 190 -6.92 -13.93 -5.51
N ALA A 191 -6.54 -13.39 -4.36
CA ALA A 191 -7.49 -12.86 -3.38
C ALA A 191 -8.29 -11.68 -3.97
N LEU A 192 -7.61 -10.70 -4.55
CA LEU A 192 -8.26 -9.53 -5.16
C LEU A 192 -9.18 -9.90 -6.32
N GLU A 193 -8.76 -10.83 -7.18
CA GLU A 193 -9.59 -11.33 -8.30
C GLU A 193 -10.90 -11.95 -7.80
N ASN A 194 -10.83 -12.84 -6.81
CA ASN A 194 -12.02 -13.51 -6.29
C ASN A 194 -12.92 -12.57 -5.48
N ILE A 195 -12.34 -11.63 -4.72
CA ILE A 195 -13.09 -10.58 -4.03
C ILE A 195 -13.83 -9.71 -5.04
N ALA A 196 -13.17 -9.31 -6.12
CA ALA A 196 -13.78 -8.47 -7.16
C ALA A 196 -14.92 -9.20 -7.89
N VAL A 197 -14.77 -10.49 -8.19
CA VAL A 197 -15.84 -11.31 -8.76
C VAL A 197 -17.04 -11.36 -7.82
N TYR A 198 -16.81 -11.53 -6.53
CA TYR A 198 -17.86 -11.58 -5.52
C TYR A 198 -18.61 -10.25 -5.38
N ILE A 199 -17.88 -9.14 -5.21
CA ILE A 199 -18.47 -7.79 -5.03
C ILE A 199 -19.14 -7.28 -6.32
N GLY A 200 -18.47 -7.49 -7.46
CA GLY A 200 -18.95 -7.09 -8.77
C GLY A 200 -20.00 -8.03 -9.33
N GLN A 201 -20.31 -9.16 -8.68
CA GLN A 201 -21.22 -10.20 -9.20
C GLN A 201 -20.94 -10.57 -10.67
N GLY A 202 -19.65 -10.66 -11.03
CA GLY A 202 -19.21 -10.98 -12.40
C GLY A 202 -19.05 -9.79 -13.36
N THR A 203 -19.31 -8.54 -12.94
CA THR A 203 -18.86 -7.37 -13.70
C THR A 203 -17.34 -7.30 -13.71
N LYS A 204 -16.76 -6.89 -14.84
CA LYS A 204 -15.30 -6.73 -14.94
C LYS A 204 -14.87 -5.62 -13.97
N PRO A 205 -13.98 -5.88 -13.00
CA PRO A 205 -13.44 -4.82 -12.18
C PRO A 205 -12.65 -3.83 -13.05
N GLN A 206 -12.41 -2.63 -12.53
CA GLN A 206 -11.36 -1.80 -13.10
C GLN A 206 -10.07 -2.61 -13.03
N LYS A 207 -9.30 -2.61 -14.12
CA LYS A 207 -8.09 -3.43 -14.33
C LYS A 207 -7.29 -3.52 -13.03
N ILE A 208 -6.81 -4.72 -12.66
CA ILE A 208 -5.84 -4.83 -11.55
C ILE A 208 -4.66 -3.96 -11.95
N GLU A 209 -4.53 -2.83 -11.26
CA GLU A 209 -3.44 -1.92 -11.49
C GLU A 209 -2.25 -2.48 -10.72
N SER A 210 -1.36 -3.16 -11.43
CA SER A 210 0.06 -2.85 -11.24
C SER A 210 0.21 -1.42 -11.75
N VAL A 211 0.14 -0.45 -10.83
CA VAL A 211 0.25 0.98 -11.18
C VAL A 211 1.65 1.16 -11.80
N PRO A 212 1.80 1.81 -12.97
CA PRO A 212 2.83 1.45 -13.96
C PRO A 212 4.28 1.65 -13.51
N GLY A 213 5.12 0.62 -13.73
CA GLY A 213 6.58 0.69 -13.66
C GLY A 213 7.30 -0.36 -14.53
N VAL A 214 6.66 -0.89 -15.57
CA VAL A 214 7.26 -1.88 -16.48
C VAL A 214 7.02 -1.49 -17.94
N GLU A 215 8.07 -0.95 -18.57
CA GLU A 215 8.60 -1.48 -19.83
C GLU A 215 10.03 -1.98 -19.58
#